data_AF-A0A951CA66-F1
#
_entry.id   AF-A0A951CA66-F1
#
_cell.length_a   1.000
_cell.length_b   1.000
_cell.length_c   1.000
_cell.angle_alpha   90.00
_cell.angle_beta   90.00
_cell.angle_gamma   90.00
#
_symmetry.space_group_name_H-M   'P 1'
#
loop_
_entity.id
_entity.type
_entity.pdbx_description
1 polymer ?
#
loop_
_entity_poly.entity_id
_entity_poly.type
_entity_poly.pdbx_seq_one_letter_code
_entity_poly.pdbx_strand_id
1 'polypeptide(L)'
;MRPGGSGRELCWFPDPVAGRDCYRAGLPHALLLVPAFTTASRVTARMAATRRDRLTSWLPMLRRPHLEGGIGAVRVEVRGRRGTSTDTRVLGAIDRPAVGAGAVAALTATWAAEGQFTRPGAAGLAVLLDDPVPFLRELARRGVRAAAFDGAGVAVEPR
;
A
#
# COMPACT_ATOMS: atom_id res chain seq x y z
N MET A 1 14.18 7.01 -13.95
CA MET A 1 13.15 6.05 -13.48
C MET A 1 13.18 4.82 -14.37
N ARG A 2 12.96 3.61 -13.84
CA ARG A 2 12.78 2.40 -14.67
C ARG A 2 11.33 2.33 -15.20
N PRO A 3 11.07 1.75 -16.38
CA PRO A 3 9.72 1.71 -16.95
C PRO A 3 8.70 0.99 -16.06
N GLY A 4 7.43 1.41 -16.15
CA GLY A 4 6.31 0.65 -15.58
C GLY A 4 6.24 -0.76 -16.17
N GLY A 5 5.80 -1.74 -15.38
CA GLY A 5 5.75 -3.15 -15.80
C GLY A 5 7.09 -3.90 -15.73
N SER A 6 8.17 -3.24 -15.30
CA SER A 6 9.48 -3.86 -15.07
C SER A 6 9.68 -4.34 -13.63
N GLY A 7 10.76 -5.10 -13.37
CA GLY A 7 11.19 -5.45 -12.01
C GLY A 7 10.24 -6.40 -11.27
N ARG A 8 9.92 -7.52 -11.93
CA ARG A 8 9.13 -8.64 -11.38
C ARG A 8 9.66 -9.06 -10.02
N GLU A 9 8.77 -9.15 -9.05
CA GLU A 9 9.05 -9.63 -7.70
C GLU A 9 7.87 -10.47 -7.22
N LEU A 10 8.13 -11.66 -6.68
CA LEU A 10 7.10 -12.48 -6.07
C LEU A 10 6.78 -11.90 -4.69
N CYS A 11 5.56 -11.40 -4.53
CA CYS A 11 5.08 -10.80 -3.30
C CYS A 11 4.02 -11.69 -2.66
N TRP A 12 4.21 -12.04 -1.39
CA TRP A 12 3.17 -12.62 -0.55
C TRP A 12 2.23 -11.54 -0.01
N PHE A 13 0.94 -11.84 -0.10
CA PHE A 13 -0.19 -11.12 0.49
C PHE A 13 -0.93 -12.08 1.41
N PRO A 14 -1.84 -11.60 2.29
CA PRO A 14 -2.53 -12.52 3.17
C PRO A 14 -3.47 -13.45 2.36
N ASP A 15 -3.98 -14.50 2.99
CA ASP A 15 -4.91 -15.40 2.34
C ASP A 15 -6.30 -14.75 2.17
N PRO A 16 -7.00 -14.99 1.04
CA PRO A 16 -6.70 -15.97 -0.02
C PRO A 16 -5.91 -15.40 -1.22
N VAL A 17 -5.41 -14.16 -1.13
CA VAL A 17 -4.73 -13.53 -2.28
C VAL A 17 -3.40 -14.20 -2.59
N ALA A 18 -2.69 -14.62 -1.54
CA ALA A 18 -1.49 -15.44 -1.61
C ALA A 18 -0.38 -14.81 -2.49
N GLY A 19 0.55 -15.64 -3.00
CA GLY A 19 1.71 -15.19 -3.75
C GLY A 19 1.33 -14.64 -5.13
N ARG A 20 1.78 -13.42 -5.44
CA ARG A 20 1.54 -12.75 -6.72
C ARG A 20 2.80 -12.15 -7.31
N ASP A 21 2.93 -12.28 -8.63
CA ASP A 21 3.95 -11.57 -9.38
C ASP A 21 3.61 -10.08 -9.46
N CYS A 22 4.43 -9.26 -8.80
CA CYS A 22 4.29 -7.82 -8.76
C CYS A 22 5.34 -7.11 -9.61
N TYR A 23 4.92 -6.03 -10.26
CA TYR A 23 5.76 -5.22 -11.14
C TYR A 23 5.74 -3.78 -10.68
N ARG A 24 6.78 -3.01 -11.03
CA ARG A 24 6.82 -1.57 -10.75
C ARG A 24 5.65 -0.88 -11.45
N ALA A 25 4.96 -0.02 -10.71
CA ALA A 25 3.81 0.72 -11.21
C ALA A 25 3.94 2.20 -10.83
N GLY A 26 3.50 3.10 -11.72
CA GLY A 26 3.48 4.54 -11.49
C GLY A 26 2.27 4.95 -10.65
N LEU A 27 2.19 4.48 -9.40
CA LEU A 27 1.03 4.75 -8.54
C LEU A 27 1.26 6.02 -7.70
N PRO A 28 0.22 6.86 -7.51
CA PRO A 28 0.35 8.16 -6.86
C PRO A 28 0.80 8.05 -5.39
N HIS A 29 0.47 6.96 -4.69
CA HIS A 29 0.84 6.78 -3.29
C HIS A 29 2.36 6.78 -3.07
N ALA A 30 3.17 6.30 -4.02
CA ALA A 30 4.63 6.37 -3.85
C ALA A 30 5.12 7.83 -3.84
N LEU A 31 4.52 8.70 -4.64
CA LEU A 31 4.86 10.12 -4.67
C LEU A 31 4.37 10.84 -3.40
N LEU A 32 3.17 10.50 -2.91
CA LEU A 32 2.59 11.10 -1.71
C LEU A 32 3.34 10.73 -0.42
N LEU A 33 4.09 9.62 -0.41
CA LEU A 33 4.88 9.19 0.74
C LEU A 33 6.26 9.86 0.81
N VAL A 34 6.81 10.37 -0.30
CA VAL A 34 8.14 11.01 -0.30
C VAL A 34 8.22 12.19 0.69
N PRO A 35 7.23 13.11 0.75
CA PRO A 35 7.26 14.19 1.74
C PRO A 35 7.10 13.72 3.19
N ALA A 36 6.46 12.56 3.42
CA ALA A 36 6.23 12.01 4.75
C ALA A 36 7.47 11.31 5.32
N PHE A 37 8.33 10.76 4.45
CA PHE A 37 9.48 9.94 4.82
C PHE A 37 10.77 10.50 4.21
N THR A 38 11.21 11.66 4.70
CA THR A 38 12.37 12.39 4.15
C THR A 38 13.70 11.64 4.26
N THR A 39 13.81 10.70 5.20
CA THR A 39 15.01 9.86 5.38
C THR A 39 14.99 8.61 4.50
N ALA A 40 13.89 8.31 3.82
CA ALA A 40 13.80 7.15 2.95
C ALA A 40 14.66 7.35 1.69
N SER A 41 15.64 6.48 1.49
CA SER A 41 16.49 6.50 0.28
C SER A 41 15.72 6.15 -1.00
N ARG A 42 14.59 5.45 -0.88
CA ARG A 42 13.77 5.01 -2.01
C ARG A 42 12.34 4.69 -1.59
N VAL A 43 11.37 5.23 -2.34
CA VAL A 43 9.96 4.83 -2.28
C VAL A 43 9.55 4.22 -3.62
N THR A 44 8.95 3.04 -3.61
CA THR A 44 8.52 2.35 -4.84
C THR A 44 7.13 1.76 -4.68
N ALA A 45 6.28 1.99 -5.68
CA ALA A 45 5.00 1.31 -5.82
C ALA A 45 5.13 0.09 -6.73
N ARG A 46 4.37 -0.96 -6.39
CA ARG A 46 4.23 -2.17 -7.20
C ARG A 46 2.79 -2.62 -7.25
N MET A 47 2.42 -3.28 -8.35
CA MET A 47 1.10 -3.84 -8.57
C MET A 47 1.23 -5.26 -9.11
N ALA A 48 0.38 -6.17 -8.60
CA ALA A 48 0.24 -7.50 -9.17
C ALA A 48 -0.35 -7.39 -10.57
N ALA A 49 0.22 -8.10 -11.54
CA ALA A 49 -0.30 -8.10 -12.91
C ALA A 49 -0.05 -9.46 -13.58
N THR A 50 -1.08 -9.99 -14.24
CA THR A 50 -0.89 -11.14 -15.13
C THR A 50 -0.19 -10.71 -16.43
N ARG A 51 0.26 -11.67 -17.24
CA ARG A 51 0.80 -11.36 -18.58
C ARG A 51 -0.21 -10.58 -19.42
N ARG A 52 -1.49 -10.93 -19.32
CA ARG A 52 -2.59 -10.25 -20.01
C ARG A 52 -2.72 -8.81 -19.55
N ASP A 53 -2.78 -8.58 -18.23
CA ASP A 53 -2.94 -7.23 -17.68
C ASP A 53 -1.83 -6.28 -18.15
N ARG A 54 -0.58 -6.76 -18.19
CA ARG A 54 0.54 -5.96 -18.70
C ARG A 54 0.46 -5.65 -20.18
N LEU A 55 -0.10 -6.55 -20.99
CA LEU A 55 -0.27 -6.34 -22.43
C LEU A 55 -1.42 -5.37 -22.71
N THR A 56 -2.47 -5.42 -21.88
CA THR A 56 -3.71 -4.66 -22.09
C THR A 56 -3.81 -3.40 -21.22
N SER A 57 -2.82 -3.06 -20.42
CA SER A 57 -2.92 -1.97 -19.41
C SER A 57 -3.16 -0.58 -19.99
N TRP A 58 -2.83 -0.38 -21.27
CA TRP A 58 -3.01 0.88 -21.99
C TRP A 58 -4.34 0.95 -22.75
N LEU A 59 -5.07 -0.16 -22.82
CA LEU A 59 -6.36 -0.24 -23.50
C LEU A 59 -7.50 0.18 -22.55
N PRO A 60 -8.57 0.80 -23.07
CA PRO A 60 -9.75 1.09 -22.26
C PRO A 60 -10.43 -0.20 -21.79
N MET A 61 -11.10 -0.13 -20.64
CA MET A 61 -11.94 -1.24 -20.17
C MET A 61 -13.15 -1.42 -21.08
N LEU A 62 -13.23 -2.54 -21.80
CA LEU A 62 -14.36 -2.87 -22.69
C LEU A 62 -15.58 -3.44 -21.94
N ARG A 63 -15.40 -3.86 -20.69
CA ARG A 63 -16.47 -4.32 -19.79
C ARG A 63 -16.39 -3.54 -18.50
N ARG A 64 -17.56 -3.27 -17.89
CA ARG A 64 -17.60 -2.61 -16.58
C ARG A 64 -16.77 -3.42 -15.57
N PRO A 65 -15.96 -2.74 -14.73
CA PRO A 65 -15.31 -3.41 -13.61
C PRO A 65 -16.35 -4.03 -12.68
N HIS A 66 -15.97 -5.09 -11.98
CA HIS A 66 -16.76 -5.60 -10.87
C HIS A 66 -16.99 -4.48 -9.86
N LEU A 67 -18.24 -4.31 -9.40
CA LEU A 67 -18.64 -3.19 -8.53
C LEU A 67 -17.72 -3.03 -7.31
N GLU A 68 -17.25 -4.15 -6.74
CA GLU A 68 -16.38 -4.13 -5.57
C GLU A 68 -14.94 -4.60 -5.83
N GLY A 69 -14.60 -4.98 -7.06
CA GLY A 69 -13.24 -5.40 -7.45
C GLY A 69 -12.81 -6.81 -7.04
N GLY A 70 -13.72 -7.65 -6.53
CA GLY A 70 -13.37 -8.99 -6.02
C GLY A 70 -12.56 -8.93 -4.73
N ILE A 71 -11.88 -10.02 -4.35
CA ILE A 71 -10.96 -10.01 -3.20
C ILE A 71 -9.61 -9.46 -3.66
N GLY A 72 -9.12 -8.42 -3.00
CA GLY A 72 -7.83 -7.80 -3.24
C GLY A 72 -7.00 -7.67 -1.97
N ALA A 73 -5.74 -7.28 -2.14
CA ALA A 73 -4.84 -7.01 -1.04
C ALA A 73 -3.93 -5.82 -1.33
N VAL A 74 -3.55 -5.12 -0.27
CA VAL A 74 -2.48 -4.12 -0.24
C VAL A 74 -1.41 -4.60 0.72
N ARG A 75 -0.15 -4.32 0.40
CA ARG A 75 0.96 -4.53 1.32
C ARG A 75 1.93 -3.36 1.29
N VAL A 76 2.55 -3.09 2.43
CA VAL A 76 3.62 -2.12 2.59
C VAL A 76 4.81 -2.82 3.22
N GLU A 77 5.97 -2.64 2.61
CA GLU A 77 7.23 -3.18 3.10
C GLU A 77 8.17 -2.03 3.41
N VAL A 78 8.63 -1.98 4.65
CA VAL A 78 9.59 -0.98 5.14
C VAL A 78 10.87 -1.71 5.46
N ARG A 79 11.95 -1.32 4.78
CA ARG A 79 13.31 -1.81 5.02
C ARG A 79 14.14 -0.68 5.59
N GLY A 80 14.90 -0.95 6.63
CA GLY A 80 15.75 0.04 7.26
C GLY A 80 16.78 -0.59 8.19
N ARG A 81 17.27 0.23 9.12
CA ARG A 81 18.15 -0.21 10.19
C ARG A 81 17.52 0.10 11.53
N ARG A 82 17.69 -0.80 12.49
CA ARG A 82 17.33 -0.60 13.89
C ARG A 82 18.58 -0.83 14.74
N GLY A 83 19.20 0.25 15.20
CA GLY A 83 20.53 0.19 15.79
C GLY A 83 21.58 -0.31 14.78
N THR A 84 22.26 -1.40 15.09
CA THR A 84 23.30 -1.98 14.24
C THR A 84 22.76 -2.95 13.18
N SER A 85 21.55 -3.48 13.33
CA SER A 85 20.97 -4.49 12.44
C SER A 85 20.10 -3.88 11.35
N THR A 86 20.02 -4.56 10.20
CA THR A 86 18.95 -4.34 9.23
C THR A 86 17.64 -4.91 9.75
N ASP A 87 16.54 -4.20 9.51
CA ASP A 87 15.18 -4.64 9.88
C ASP A 87 14.25 -4.48 8.69
N THR A 88 13.32 -5.42 8.53
CA THR A 88 12.29 -5.39 7.49
C THR A 88 10.95 -5.69 8.11
N ARG A 89 10.00 -4.78 7.91
CA ARG A 89 8.62 -4.93 8.38
C ARG A 89 7.68 -4.94 7.20
N VAL A 90 6.80 -5.93 7.16
CA VAL A 90 5.79 -6.05 6.12
C VAL A 90 4.42 -6.09 6.79
N LEU A 91 3.56 -5.16 6.37
CA LEU A 91 2.16 -5.11 6.77
C LEU A 91 1.32 -5.30 5.51
N GLY A 92 0.20 -6.02 5.62
CA GLY A 92 -0.77 -6.15 4.55
C GLY A 92 -2.20 -6.00 5.06
N ALA A 93 -3.14 -5.78 4.15
CA ALA A 93 -4.56 -5.82 4.44
C ALA A 93 -5.28 -6.49 3.27
N ILE A 94 -6.37 -7.18 3.57
CA ILE A 94 -7.26 -7.80 2.58
C ILE A 94 -8.63 -7.24 2.74
N ASP A 95 -9.20 -6.91 1.60
CA ASP A 95 -10.59 -6.51 1.52
C ASP A 95 -11.07 -6.65 0.08
N ARG A 96 -12.35 -6.37 -0.13
CA ARG A 96 -12.85 -5.98 -1.43
C ARG A 96 -12.37 -4.54 -1.67
N PRO A 97 -11.62 -4.24 -2.75
CA PRO A 97 -11.00 -2.93 -2.93
C PRO A 97 -11.95 -1.74 -2.77
N ALA A 98 -13.20 -1.85 -3.23
CA ALA A 98 -14.18 -0.79 -3.05
C ALA A 98 -14.59 -0.58 -1.59
N VAL A 99 -14.74 -1.67 -0.82
CA VAL A 99 -15.10 -1.61 0.61
C VAL A 99 -13.95 -0.99 1.41
N GLY A 100 -12.73 -1.50 1.24
CA GLY A 100 -11.56 -0.96 1.94
C GLY A 100 -11.29 0.51 1.60
N ALA A 101 -11.34 0.87 0.31
CA ALA A 101 -11.17 2.26 -0.12
C ALA A 101 -12.31 3.16 0.40
N GLY A 102 -13.55 2.69 0.37
CA GLY A 102 -14.72 3.41 0.88
C GLY A 102 -14.63 3.66 2.39
N ALA A 103 -14.22 2.67 3.17
CA ALA A 103 -14.03 2.81 4.61
C ALA A 103 -12.94 3.85 4.96
N VAL A 104 -11.80 3.81 4.26
CA VAL A 104 -10.72 4.80 4.41
C VAL A 104 -11.21 6.19 4.02
N ALA A 105 -11.90 6.34 2.89
CA ALA A 105 -12.43 7.62 2.43
C ALA A 105 -13.46 8.19 3.41
N ALA A 106 -14.40 7.38 3.88
CA ALA A 106 -15.42 7.78 4.84
C ALA A 106 -14.79 8.22 6.16
N LEU A 107 -13.85 7.45 6.72
CA LEU A 107 -13.17 7.83 7.96
C LEU A 107 -12.35 9.11 7.80
N THR A 108 -11.65 9.26 6.68
CA THR A 108 -10.89 10.47 6.35
C THR A 108 -11.82 11.70 6.30
N ALA A 109 -12.97 11.58 5.65
CA ALA A 109 -13.95 12.66 5.55
C ALA A 109 -14.54 13.03 6.92
N THR A 110 -14.87 12.04 7.76
CA THR A 110 -15.33 12.28 9.14
C THR A 110 -14.28 13.06 9.93
N TRP A 111 -13.02 12.62 9.91
CA TRP A 111 -11.93 13.28 10.63
C TRP A 111 -11.66 14.70 10.12
N ALA A 112 -11.80 14.93 8.80
CA ALA A 112 -11.73 16.28 8.25
C ALA A 112 -12.85 17.18 8.79
N ALA A 113 -14.10 16.67 8.79
CA ALA A 113 -15.26 17.42 9.26
C ALA A 113 -15.19 17.74 10.77
N GLU A 114 -14.59 16.85 11.55
CA GLU A 114 -14.38 17.00 12.99
C GLU A 114 -13.12 17.78 13.36
N GLY A 115 -12.32 18.23 12.38
CA GLY A 115 -11.10 19.00 12.61
C GLY A 115 -9.97 18.20 13.28
N GLN A 116 -9.93 16.87 13.07
CA GLN A 116 -8.97 15.97 13.71
C GLN A 116 -7.59 15.94 13.02
N PHE A 117 -7.44 16.62 11.87
CA PHE A 117 -6.15 16.71 11.16
C PHE A 117 -5.31 17.86 11.67
N THR A 118 -4.00 17.64 11.73
CA THR A 118 -3.04 18.55 12.37
C THR A 118 -2.66 19.75 11.51
N ARG A 119 -3.07 19.75 10.24
CA ARG A 119 -2.80 20.82 9.29
C ARG A 119 -3.88 20.96 8.23
N PRO A 120 -4.19 22.20 7.78
CA PRO A 120 -5.03 22.44 6.62
C PRO A 120 -4.29 22.17 5.30
N GLY A 121 -5.04 22.03 4.22
CA GLY A 121 -4.51 21.94 2.84
C GLY A 121 -4.59 20.54 2.23
N ALA A 122 -3.88 20.36 1.11
CA ALA A 122 -3.92 19.12 0.32
C ALA A 122 -2.68 18.24 0.58
N ALA A 123 -2.90 17.00 1.02
CA ALA A 123 -1.82 16.05 1.28
C ALA A 123 -2.30 14.60 1.35
N GLY A 124 -1.35 13.66 1.36
CA GLY A 124 -1.62 12.26 1.67
C GLY A 124 -1.79 12.02 3.17
N LEU A 125 -2.52 10.95 3.54
CA LEU A 125 -2.81 10.57 4.93
C LEU A 125 -1.55 10.45 5.80
N ALA A 126 -0.43 9.98 5.24
CA ALA A 126 0.84 9.86 5.96
C ALA A 126 1.41 11.21 6.46
N VAL A 127 0.93 12.35 5.92
CA VAL A 127 1.34 13.69 6.36
C VAL A 127 0.19 14.42 7.06
N LEU A 128 -1.05 13.93 6.97
CA LEU A 128 -2.21 14.53 7.65
C LEU A 128 -2.41 13.95 9.05
N LEU A 129 -1.96 12.71 9.27
CA LEU A 129 -2.03 11.99 10.52
C LEU A 129 -0.71 12.11 11.26
N ASP A 130 -0.70 12.76 12.43
CA ASP A 130 0.48 12.78 13.31
C ASP A 130 0.69 11.41 13.99
N ASP A 131 -0.38 10.80 14.49
CA ASP A 131 -0.40 9.42 14.97
C ASP A 131 -1.37 8.58 14.12
N PRO A 132 -0.89 7.60 13.34
CA PRO A 132 -1.76 6.75 12.53
C PRO A 132 -2.51 5.70 13.36
N VAL A 133 -2.12 5.41 14.60
CA VAL A 133 -2.65 4.27 15.37
C VAL A 133 -4.14 4.40 15.67
N PRO A 134 -4.69 5.55 16.14
CA PRO A 134 -6.12 5.70 16.37
C PRO A 134 -6.94 5.55 15.08
N PHE A 135 -6.43 6.07 13.96
CA PHE A 135 -7.06 5.94 12.64
C PHE A 135 -7.13 4.47 12.20
N LEU A 136 -6.03 3.73 12.33
CA LEU A 136 -5.96 2.31 12.00
C LEU A 136 -6.83 1.46 12.93
N ARG A 137 -6.94 1.81 14.22
CA ARG A 137 -7.85 1.12 15.16
C ARG A 137 -9.31 1.29 14.76
N GLU A 138 -9.72 2.49 14.38
CA GLU A 138 -11.10 2.73 13.93
C GLU A 138 -11.39 2.03 12.59
N LEU A 139 -10.43 1.99 11.67
CA LEU A 139 -10.53 1.16 10.46
C LEU A 139 -10.72 -0.33 10.78
N ALA A 140 -9.94 -0.87 11.72
CA ALA A 140 -10.08 -2.26 12.15
C ALA A 140 -11.47 -2.54 12.77
N ARG A 141 -12.01 -1.56 13.51
CA ARG A 141 -13.36 -1.60 14.08
C ARG A 141 -14.45 -1.61 12.99
N ARG A 142 -14.18 -0.95 11.86
CA ARG A 142 -15.02 -0.93 10.64
C ARG A 142 -14.77 -2.12 9.70
N GLY A 143 -13.92 -3.06 10.07
CA GLY A 143 -13.68 -4.30 9.34
C GLY A 143 -12.41 -4.33 8.49
N VAL A 144 -11.73 -3.19 8.29
CA VAL A 144 -10.49 -3.11 7.51
C VAL A 144 -9.30 -3.45 8.42
N ARG A 145 -8.87 -4.72 8.41
CA ARG A 145 -7.83 -5.23 9.32
C ARG A 145 -6.49 -5.40 8.62
N ALA A 146 -5.42 -5.03 9.33
CA ALA A 146 -4.06 -5.29 8.90
C ALA A 146 -3.56 -6.64 9.44
N ALA A 147 -2.75 -7.33 8.64
CA ALA A 147 -1.97 -8.51 9.00
C ALA A 147 -0.48 -8.15 8.98
N ALA A 148 0.26 -8.57 10.00
CA ALA A 148 1.71 -8.46 10.02
C ALA A 148 2.34 -9.70 9.39
N PHE A 149 3.37 -9.49 8.58
CA PHE A 149 4.21 -10.54 8.02
C PHE A 149 5.59 -10.41 8.65
N ASP A 150 5.85 -11.27 9.61
CA ASP A 150 7.19 -11.40 10.16
C ASP A 150 7.99 -12.34 9.26
N GLY A 151 8.98 -11.78 8.56
CA GLY A 151 9.97 -12.57 7.82
C GLY A 151 11.17 -12.85 8.69
N ALA A 152 11.65 -14.10 8.73
CA ALA A 152 13.04 -14.37 9.13
C ALA A 152 13.94 -13.66 8.11
N GLY A 153 14.59 -12.58 8.51
CA GLY A 153 15.35 -11.71 7.61
C GLY A 153 16.35 -12.50 6.78
N VAL A 154 16.19 -12.49 5.45
CA VAL A 154 17.23 -12.98 4.56
C VAL A 154 18.34 -11.93 4.54
N ALA A 155 19.49 -12.27 5.11
CA ALA A 155 20.69 -11.44 5.02
C ALA A 155 20.98 -11.15 3.55
N VAL A 156 20.91 -9.88 3.17
CA VAL A 156 21.39 -9.44 1.86
C VAL A 156 22.89 -9.25 2.00
N GLU A 157 23.66 -10.22 1.49
CA GLU A 157 25.11 -10.10 1.32
C GLU A 157 25.42 -8.82 0.53
N PRO A 158 26.31 -7.93 1.02
CA PRO A 158 26.73 -6.76 0.26
C PRO A 158 27.49 -7.22 -0.99
N ARG A 159 27.13 -6.64 -2.15
CA ARG A 159 27.96 -6.72 -3.37
C ARG A 159 29.04 -5.67 -3.33
#